data_AF-A0AA87ZMP0-F1
#
_entry.id   AF-A0AA87ZMP0-F1
#
_cell.length_a   1.000
_cell.length_b   1.000
_cell.length_c   1.000
_cell.angle_alpha   90.00
_cell.angle_beta   90.00
_cell.angle_gamma   90.00
#
_symmetry.space_group_name_H-M   'P 1'
#
loop_
_entity.id
_entity.type
_entity.pdbx_description
1 polymer ?
#
loop_
_entity_poly.entity_id
_entity_poly.type
_entity_poly.pdbx_seq_one_letter_code
_entity_poly.pdbx_strand_id
1 'polypeptide(L)'
;MSDGDENTQVELQEMLVHALLKQPWQNSEDSLVYLYFYYEKFTLDPADRIYKEFSLFLKVKLPLEAKKMELGLHLSRGRSIMTKPVPSSVTQFDQDEADNYVYQI
;
A
#
# COMPACT_ATOMS: atom_id res chain seq x y z
N MET A 1 -12.90 -38.36 17.88
CA MET A 1 -13.38 -37.43 16.83
C MET A 1 -12.54 -36.18 16.97
N SER A 2 -11.44 -36.13 16.22
CA SER A 2 -10.57 -34.97 16.05
C SER A 2 -10.87 -34.41 14.66
N ASP A 3 -10.80 -33.09 14.54
CA ASP A 3 -10.57 -32.27 13.33
C ASP A 3 -11.44 -31.02 13.46
N GLY A 4 -10.93 -29.79 13.43
CA GLY A 4 -9.59 -29.32 13.15
C GLY A 4 -9.65 -27.80 13.28
N ASP A 5 -8.63 -27.26 13.91
CA ASP A 5 -8.44 -25.85 14.21
C ASP A 5 -8.24 -25.06 12.90
N GLU A 6 -9.31 -24.50 12.32
CA GLU A 6 -9.19 -23.58 11.17
C GLU A 6 -8.91 -22.16 11.67
N ASN A 7 -7.78 -22.02 12.34
CA ASN A 7 -7.04 -20.77 12.45
C ASN A 7 -6.71 -20.32 11.02
N THR A 8 -7.63 -19.57 10.40
CA THR A 8 -7.46 -18.96 9.08
C THR A 8 -6.44 -17.84 9.19
N GLN A 9 -5.19 -18.24 9.35
CA GLN A 9 -4.03 -17.41 9.15
C GLN A 9 -4.15 -16.90 7.71
N VAL A 10 -4.55 -15.64 7.56
CA VAL A 10 -4.56 -14.96 6.26
C VAL A 10 -3.10 -14.90 5.84
N GLU A 11 -2.68 -15.92 5.11
CA GLU A 11 -1.37 -16.01 4.48
C GLU A 11 -1.27 -14.76 3.61
N LEU A 12 -0.50 -13.77 4.09
CA LEU A 12 -0.12 -12.61 3.30
C LEU A 12 0.61 -13.18 2.10
N GLN A 13 -0.08 -13.27 0.96
CA GLN A 13 0.57 -13.63 -0.29
C GLN A 13 1.71 -12.64 -0.48
N GLU A 14 2.94 -13.15 -0.44
CA GLU A 14 4.13 -12.35 -0.69
C GLU A 14 3.90 -11.58 -1.99
N MET A 15 3.78 -10.26 -1.86
CA MET A 15 3.74 -9.40 -3.02
C MET A 15 5.15 -9.48 -3.61
N LEU A 16 5.30 -10.11 -4.79
CA LEU A 16 6.58 -10.20 -5.49
C LEU A 16 7.04 -8.78 -5.84
N VAL A 17 7.82 -8.18 -4.95
CA VAL A 17 8.32 -6.84 -5.16
C VAL A 17 9.52 -6.91 -6.10
N HIS A 18 9.35 -6.23 -7.23
CA HIS A 18 10.36 -6.13 -8.26
C HIS A 18 11.69 -5.64 -7.65
N ALA A 19 12.82 -6.23 -8.05
CA ALA A 19 14.15 -5.94 -7.47
C ALA A 19 14.51 -4.44 -7.43
N LEU A 20 13.95 -3.65 -8.36
CA LEU A 20 14.10 -2.18 -8.41
C LEU A 20 13.45 -1.44 -7.23
N LEU A 21 12.42 -2.01 -6.63
CA LEU A 21 11.73 -1.47 -5.45
C LEU A 21 12.42 -1.89 -4.15
N LYS A 22 13.31 -2.88 -4.20
CA LYS A 22 14.15 -3.33 -3.07
C LYS A 22 15.42 -2.49 -2.89
N GLN A 23 15.57 -1.40 -3.64
CA GLN A 23 16.74 -0.55 -3.48
C GLN A 23 16.75 0.02 -2.06
N PRO A 24 17.87 -0.09 -1.34
CA PRO A 24 17.97 0.49 0.00
C PRO A 24 17.64 1.97 -0.10
N TRP A 25 16.93 2.48 0.91
CA TRP A 25 16.77 3.91 1.03
C TRP A 25 18.15 4.54 0.99
N GLN A 26 18.40 5.38 -0.02
CA GLN A 26 19.63 6.16 -0.04
C GLN A 26 19.63 6.97 1.24
N ASN A 27 20.59 6.65 2.12
CA ASN A 27 20.81 7.31 3.40
C ASN A 27 20.93 8.81 3.13
N SER A 28 19.83 9.55 3.27
CA SER A 28 19.92 10.99 3.49
C SER A 28 20.46 11.15 4.91
N GLU A 29 21.47 11.99 5.09
CA GLU A 29 21.97 12.36 6.42
C GLU A 29 20.90 13.06 7.28
N ASP A 30 19.73 13.33 6.72
CA ASP A 30 18.57 13.92 7.36
C ASP A 30 17.82 12.89 8.22
N SER A 31 17.65 13.20 9.51
CA SER A 31 16.90 12.38 10.47
C SER A 31 15.39 12.35 10.24
N LEU A 32 14.89 13.15 9.29
CA LEU A 32 13.47 13.34 9.01
C LEU A 32 13.15 13.06 7.55
N VAL A 33 12.15 12.21 7.32
CA VAL A 33 11.67 11.83 5.99
C VAL A 33 10.31 12.47 5.74
N TYR A 34 10.19 13.21 4.64
CA TYR A 34 8.93 13.77 4.18
C TYR A 34 8.32 12.90 3.08
N LEU A 35 7.10 12.42 3.32
CA LEU A 35 6.37 11.56 2.37
C LEU A 35 5.04 12.20 1.97
N TYR A 36 4.73 12.12 0.69
CA TYR A 36 3.43 12.47 0.15
C TYR A 36 2.44 11.35 0.45
N PHE A 37 1.36 11.68 1.14
CA PHE A 37 0.33 10.75 1.58
C PHE A 37 -0.87 10.76 0.63
N TYR A 38 -1.24 9.57 0.19
CA TYR A 38 -2.39 9.31 -0.66
C TYR A 38 -3.23 8.20 -0.05
N TYR A 39 -4.51 8.44 0.19
CA TYR A 39 -5.43 7.36 0.51
C TYR A 39 -6.00 6.79 -0.79
N GLU A 40 -6.18 5.47 -0.83
CA GLU A 40 -6.81 4.81 -1.96
C GLU A 40 -8.33 4.84 -1.76
N LYS A 41 -9.05 5.47 -2.70
CA LYS A 41 -10.51 5.42 -2.71
C LYS A 41 -10.97 4.19 -3.48
N PHE A 42 -11.70 3.30 -2.81
CA PHE A 42 -12.19 2.06 -3.40
C PHE A 42 -13.56 2.29 -4.03
N THR A 43 -13.72 1.83 -5.27
CA THR A 43 -15.01 1.73 -5.94
C THR A 43 -15.35 0.25 -6.06
N LEU A 44 -16.30 -0.19 -5.24
CA LEU A 44 -16.73 -1.58 -5.17
C LEU A 44 -17.95 -1.77 -6.05
N ASP A 45 -17.86 -2.72 -6.97
CA ASP A 45 -19.00 -3.16 -7.78
C ASP A 45 -18.95 -4.69 -7.96
N PRO A 46 -19.83 -5.46 -7.28
CA PRO A 46 -20.85 -5.02 -6.33
C PRO A 46 -20.24 -4.61 -4.97
N ALA A 47 -20.93 -3.73 -4.23
CA ALA A 47 -20.57 -3.37 -2.85
C ALA A 47 -20.97 -4.45 -1.82
N ASP A 48 -20.63 -5.71 -2.11
CA ASP A 48 -21.03 -6.88 -1.32
C ASP A 48 -20.12 -7.15 -0.10
N ARG A 49 -19.04 -6.38 0.06
CA ARG A 49 -18.01 -6.58 1.08
C ARG A 49 -17.39 -5.28 1.56
N ILE A 50 -16.81 -5.35 2.75
CA ILE A 50 -15.96 -4.30 3.32
C ILE A 50 -14.51 -4.78 3.16
N TYR A 51 -13.72 -4.06 2.38
CA TYR A 51 -12.29 -4.30 2.27
C TYR A 51 -11.54 -3.46 3.30
N LYS A 52 -10.43 -3.98 3.80
CA LYS A 52 -9.52 -3.18 4.61
C LYS A 52 -8.85 -2.15 3.72
N GLU A 53 -9.09 -0.88 4.01
CA GLU A 53 -8.47 0.22 3.31
C GLU A 53 -6.97 0.26 3.59
N PHE A 54 -6.22 0.79 2.63
CA PHE A 54 -4.80 1.06 2.76
C PHE A 54 -4.46 2.41 2.14
N SER A 55 -3.22 2.83 2.31
CA SER A 55 -2.75 4.11 1.81
C SER A 55 -1.31 4.00 1.33
N LEU A 56 -0.92 4.96 0.50
CA LEU A 56 0.37 5.03 -0.13
C LEU A 56 1.14 6.26 0.37
N PHE A 57 2.38 6.02 0.79
CA PHE A 57 3.34 7.06 1.13
C PHE A 57 4.47 7.05 0.11
N LEU A 58 4.74 8.19 -0.53
CA LEU A 58 5.75 8.31 -1.59
C LEU A 58 6.74 9.42 -1.29
N LYS A 59 8.03 9.21 -1.60
CA LYS A 59 9.05 10.26 -1.53
C LYS A 59 8.84 11.37 -2.55
N VAL A 60 8.24 11.05 -3.68
CA VAL A 60 7.98 11.99 -4.77
C VAL A 60 6.48 12.09 -4.99
N LYS A 61 6.00 13.32 -5.20
CA LYS A 61 4.61 13.57 -5.52
C LYS A 61 4.25 12.88 -6.83
N LEU A 62 3.08 12.24 -6.86
CA LEU A 62 2.53 11.73 -8.10
C LEU A 62 2.40 12.87 -9.14
N PRO A 63 2.67 12.58 -10.43
CA PRO A 63 2.55 13.55 -11.50
C PRO A 63 1.09 14.05 -11.62
N LEU A 64 0.89 15.21 -12.24
CA LEU A 64 -0.44 15.84 -12.31
C LEU A 64 -1.46 14.93 -13.02
N GLU A 65 -0.99 14.19 -14.01
CA GLU A 65 -1.72 13.22 -14.82
C GLU A 65 -2.31 12.11 -13.95
N ALA A 66 -1.62 11.72 -12.86
CA ALA A 66 -2.07 10.68 -11.95
C ALA A 66 -3.36 11.04 -11.20
N LYS A 67 -3.77 12.33 -11.17
CA LYS A 67 -5.08 12.73 -10.61
C LYS A 67 -6.26 12.10 -11.34
N LYS A 68 -6.06 11.71 -12.60
CA LYS A 68 -7.06 11.02 -13.44
C LYS A 68 -6.84 9.52 -13.49
N MET A 69 -5.80 9.00 -12.83
CA MET A 69 -5.49 7.58 -12.82
C MET A 69 -6.55 6.83 -12.00
N GLU A 70 -6.96 5.70 -12.55
CA GLU A 70 -7.74 4.68 -11.86
C GLU A 70 -6.98 3.36 -12.02
N LEU A 71 -6.84 2.62 -10.92
CA LEU A 71 -6.08 1.38 -10.85
C LEU A 71 -7.06 0.22 -10.66
N GLY A 72 -6.98 -0.78 -11.54
CA GLY A 72 -7.66 -2.06 -11.32
C GLY A 72 -6.77 -2.95 -10.45
N LEU A 73 -7.20 -3.23 -9.21
CA LEU A 73 -6.52 -4.20 -8.35
C LEU A 73 -7.22 -5.55 -8.49
N HIS A 74 -6.49 -6.54 -8.98
CA HIS A 74 -6.95 -7.93 -9.01
C HIS A 74 -6.69 -8.57 -7.65
N LEU A 75 -7.78 -8.93 -6.99
CA LEU A 75 -7.79 -9.60 -5.69
C LEU A 75 -7.86 -11.11 -5.88
N SER A 76 -7.65 -11.84 -4.78
CA SER A 76 -7.80 -13.29 -4.78
C SER A 76 -9.22 -13.70 -5.21
N ARG A 77 -9.32 -14.94 -5.73
CA ARG A 77 -10.59 -15.55 -6.17
C ARG A 77 -11.27 -14.79 -7.31
N GLY A 78 -10.48 -14.18 -8.21
CA GLY A 78 -10.96 -13.61 -9.48
C GLY A 78 -11.74 -12.30 -9.34
N ARG A 79 -11.62 -11.64 -8.20
CA ARG A 79 -12.28 -10.34 -7.97
C ARG A 79 -11.37 -9.21 -8.39
N SER A 80 -11.97 -8.10 -8.79
CA SER A 80 -11.22 -6.87 -9.09
C SER A 80 -11.94 -5.69 -8.47
N ILE A 81 -11.18 -4.72 -7.99
CA ILE A 81 -11.70 -3.45 -7.50
C ILE A 81 -11.03 -2.31 -8.26
N MET A 82 -11.75 -1.23 -8.50
CA MET A 82 -11.17 -0.01 -9.04
C MET A 82 -10.78 0.88 -7.87
N THR A 83 -9.54 1.34 -7.84
CA THR A 83 -9.06 2.32 -6.85
C THR A 83 -8.56 3.57 -7.52
N LYS A 84 -8.49 4.64 -6.73
CA LYS A 84 -7.94 5.91 -7.16
C LYS A 84 -7.14 6.54 -6.02
N PRO A 85 -5.88 6.95 -6.27
CA PRO A 85 -5.10 7.67 -5.27
C PRO A 85 -5.68 9.07 -5.10
N VAL A 86 -6.03 9.42 -3.86
CA VAL A 86 -6.47 10.77 -3.51
C VAL A 86 -5.40 11.43 -2.64
N PRO A 87 -4.79 12.54 -3.10
CA PRO A 87 -3.80 13.25 -2.30
C PRO A 87 -4.45 13.81 -1.04
N SER A 88 -3.83 13.58 0.11
CA SER A 88 -4.31 14.11 1.39
C SER A 88 -3.36 15.16 1.96
N SER A 89 -2.10 14.81 2.21
CA SER A 89 -1.14 15.72 2.85
C SER A 89 0.32 15.30 2.58
N VAL A 90 1.27 16.08 3.10
CA VAL A 90 2.66 15.63 3.32
C VAL A 90 2.79 15.29 4.79
N THR A 91 3.34 14.12 5.09
CA THR A 91 3.56 13.64 6.47
C THR A 91 5.05 13.50 6.71
N GLN A 92 5.48 13.87 7.90
CA GLN A 92 6.86 13.75 8.37
C GLN A 92 6.97 12.51 9.24
N PHE A 93 7.99 11.71 8.99
CA PHE A 93 8.37 10.55 9.78
C PHE A 93 9.80 10.75 10.29
N ASP A 94 10.11 10.24 11.47
CA ASP A 94 11.50 10.03 11.83
C ASP A 94 12.07 8.83 11.05
N GLN A 95 13.39 8.78 10.86
CA GLN A 95 14.02 7.74 10.05
C GLN A 95 13.76 6.32 10.60
N ASP A 96 13.76 6.15 11.93
CA ASP A 96 13.57 4.86 12.57
C ASP A 96 12.12 4.36 12.40
N GLU A 97 11.14 5.25 12.53
CA GLU A 97 9.72 5.04 12.28
C GLU A 97 9.49 4.69 10.81
N ALA A 98 10.12 5.43 9.91
CA ALA A 98 10.04 5.21 8.48
C ALA A 98 10.60 3.83 8.11
N ASP A 99 11.73 3.41 8.71
CA ASP A 99 12.34 2.09 8.50
C ASP A 99 11.46 0.94 9.02
N ASN A 100 10.60 1.18 10.02
CA ASN A 100 9.63 0.20 10.53
C ASN A 100 8.39 0.06 9.63
N TYR A 101 8.03 1.11 8.89
CA TYR A 101 6.89 1.10 7.95
C TYR A 101 7.28 0.67 6.53
N VAL A 102 8.56 0.80 6.19
CA VAL A 102 9.14 0.07 5.08
C VAL A 102 9.29 -1.38 5.54
N TYR A 103 8.28 -2.21 5.28
CA TYR A 103 8.60 -3.63 5.10
C TYR A 103 9.74 -3.67 4.08
N GLN A 104 10.90 -4.17 4.49
CA GLN A 104 11.97 -4.50 3.56
C GLN A 104 11.38 -5.56 2.63
N ILE A 105 10.93 -5.12 1.47
CA ILE A 105 10.43 -6.01 0.42
C ILE A 105 11.58 -6.36 -0.48
#